data_AF-A0A402DRG2-F1
#
_entry.id   AF-A0A402DRG2-F1
#
_cell.length_a   1.000
_cell.length_b   1.000
_cell.length_c   1.000
_cell.angle_alpha   90.00
_cell.angle_beta   90.00
_cell.angle_gamma   90.00
#
_symmetry.space_group_name_H-M   'P 1'
#
loop_
_entity.id
_entity.type
_entity.pdbx_description
1 polymer ?
#
loop_
_entity_poly.entity_id
_entity_poly.type
_entity_poly.pdbx_seq_one_letter_code
_entity_poly.pdbx_strand_id
1 'polypeptide(L)'
;MDDSRTVLHRYLQATRDALVWKLEGLDERAARWPWTPTGTNLLGLVKHAAGVEIGYFGETFGRNFPGLDDLAWYLADAPPNADMYATADESVDELVDLYRRVWAFADELVLHAPLDTPGHVAWWPEHRNPVSLELVVVHVTTDLTRHAGHADILRELTDGAVGMRADNSNVPSQDAAVWASYVADLQRIADSAGR
;
A
#
# COMPACT_ATOMS: atom_id res chain seq x y z
N MET A 1 -11.84 -10.47 23.81
CA MET A 1 -12.20 -10.05 22.44
C MET A 1 -11.66 -8.64 22.33
N ASP A 2 -10.76 -8.39 21.39
CA ASP A 2 -10.19 -7.06 21.21
C ASP A 2 -11.29 -6.06 20.83
N ASP A 3 -11.16 -4.81 21.25
CA ASP A 3 -12.08 -3.76 20.81
C ASP A 3 -11.90 -3.45 19.31
N SER A 4 -12.93 -2.84 18.70
CA SER A 4 -12.93 -2.55 17.26
C SER A 4 -11.74 -1.69 16.82
N ARG A 5 -11.30 -0.73 17.65
CA ARG A 5 -10.16 0.15 17.33
C ARG A 5 -8.88 -0.67 17.21
N THR A 6 -8.63 -1.56 18.16
CA THR A 6 -7.48 -2.45 18.20
C THR A 6 -7.45 -3.34 16.95
N VAL A 7 -8.61 -3.86 16.54
CA VAL A 7 -8.74 -4.65 15.31
C VAL A 7 -8.40 -3.82 14.08
N LEU A 8 -9.02 -2.65 13.91
CA LEU A 8 -8.81 -1.76 12.76
C LEU A 8 -7.33 -1.37 12.62
N HIS A 9 -6.74 -0.87 13.71
CA HIS A 9 -5.33 -0.45 13.73
C HIS A 9 -4.39 -1.62 13.41
N ARG A 10 -4.64 -2.81 13.95
CA ARG A 10 -3.81 -4.00 13.67
C ARG A 10 -3.79 -4.35 12.19
N TYR A 11 -4.94 -4.33 11.51
CA TYR A 11 -4.99 -4.65 10.07
C TYR A 11 -4.33 -3.57 9.23
N LEU A 12 -4.53 -2.29 9.57
CA LEU A 12 -3.83 -1.19 8.91
C LEU A 12 -2.30 -1.33 9.06
N GLN A 13 -1.82 -1.56 10.30
CA GLN A 13 -0.41 -1.72 10.58
C GLN A 13 0.20 -2.92 9.85
N ALA A 14 -0.46 -4.08 9.87
CA ALA A 14 0.04 -5.27 9.19
C ALA A 14 0.18 -5.07 7.67
N THR A 15 -0.71 -4.27 7.06
CA THR A 15 -0.62 -3.94 5.64
C THR A 15 0.49 -2.94 5.34
N ARG A 16 0.70 -1.93 6.20
CA ARG A 16 1.85 -1.01 6.10
C ARG A 16 3.18 -1.75 6.20
N ASP A 17 3.30 -2.64 7.18
CA ASP A 17 4.49 -3.47 7.39
C ASP A 17 4.76 -4.35 6.17
N ALA A 18 3.72 -4.96 5.61
CA ALA A 18 3.85 -5.76 4.40
C ALA A 18 4.38 -4.93 3.22
N LEU A 19 3.82 -3.74 2.95
CA LEU A 19 4.27 -2.87 1.87
C LEU A 19 5.76 -2.46 2.01
N VAL A 20 6.20 -2.10 3.22
CA VAL A 20 7.60 -1.74 3.48
C VAL A 20 8.52 -2.96 3.34
N TRP A 21 8.11 -4.11 3.88
CA TRP A 21 8.86 -5.36 3.76
C TRP A 21 9.10 -5.75 2.30
N LYS A 22 8.16 -5.46 1.38
CA LYS A 22 8.33 -5.72 -0.06
C LYS A 22 9.47 -4.91 -0.71
N LEU A 23 10.03 -3.90 -0.05
CA LEU A 23 11.22 -3.19 -0.52
C LEU A 23 12.53 -3.80 0.00
N GLU A 24 12.48 -4.64 1.04
CA GLU A 24 13.69 -5.19 1.65
C GLU A 24 14.47 -6.06 0.65
N GLY A 25 15.80 -5.87 0.65
CA GLY A 25 16.74 -6.60 -0.21
C GLY A 25 16.79 -6.15 -1.67
N LEU A 26 15.96 -5.18 -2.09
CA LEU A 26 16.03 -4.63 -3.45
C LEU A 26 17.07 -3.51 -3.56
N ASP A 27 17.67 -3.41 -4.74
CA ASP A 27 18.41 -2.20 -5.11
C ASP A 27 17.44 -1.12 -5.62
N GLU A 28 17.95 0.11 -5.72
CA GLU A 28 17.21 1.29 -6.18
C GLU A 28 16.55 1.06 -7.56
N ARG A 29 17.24 0.33 -8.45
CA ARG A 29 16.74 0.08 -9.81
C ARG A 29 15.57 -0.89 -9.79
N ALA A 30 15.66 -1.99 -9.05
CA ALA A 30 14.63 -3.00 -8.93
C ALA A 30 13.37 -2.45 -8.27
N ALA A 31 13.52 -1.61 -7.24
CA ALA A 31 12.40 -0.97 -6.56
C ALA A 31 11.57 -0.07 -7.48
N ARG A 32 12.20 0.59 -8.47
CA ARG A 32 11.54 1.48 -9.46
C ARG A 32 11.15 0.80 -10.76
N TRP A 33 11.46 -0.48 -10.94
CA TRP A 33 11.26 -1.13 -12.23
C TRP A 33 9.76 -1.27 -12.56
N PRO A 34 9.30 -0.79 -13.73
CA PRO A 34 7.89 -0.86 -14.11
C PRO A 34 7.54 -2.26 -14.63
N TRP A 35 6.95 -3.09 -13.78
CA TRP A 35 6.66 -4.49 -14.09
C TRP A 35 5.34 -4.71 -14.84
N THR A 36 4.53 -3.66 -15.01
CA THR A 36 3.23 -3.72 -15.67
C THR A 36 3.14 -2.72 -16.83
N PRO A 37 2.25 -2.94 -17.82
CA PRO A 37 2.02 -1.97 -18.90
C PRO A 37 1.58 -0.57 -18.43
N THR A 38 1.04 -0.47 -17.21
CA THR A 38 0.63 0.81 -16.59
C THR A 38 1.72 1.42 -15.70
N GLY A 39 2.92 0.81 -15.65
CA GLY A 39 4.07 1.37 -14.93
C GLY A 39 4.11 1.07 -13.42
N THR A 40 3.28 0.14 -12.92
CA THR A 40 3.28 -0.21 -11.50
C THR A 40 4.66 -0.73 -11.08
N ASN A 41 5.21 -0.15 -10.04
CA ASN A 41 6.52 -0.46 -9.47
C ASN A 41 6.45 -0.42 -7.93
N LEU A 42 7.35 -1.11 -7.25
CA LEU A 42 7.26 -1.35 -5.81
C LEU A 42 7.44 -0.07 -4.98
N LEU A 43 8.40 0.79 -5.34
CA LEU A 43 8.67 2.04 -4.62
C LEU A 43 7.52 3.04 -4.77
N GLY A 44 6.93 3.09 -5.96
CA GLY A 44 5.72 3.87 -6.23
C GLY A 44 4.52 3.43 -5.39
N LEU A 45 4.36 2.13 -5.11
CA LEU A 45 3.28 1.67 -4.22
C LEU A 45 3.44 2.18 -2.79
N VAL A 46 4.67 2.27 -2.27
CA VAL A 46 4.94 2.82 -0.93
C VAL A 46 4.75 4.33 -0.90
N LYS A 47 5.18 5.05 -1.94
CA LYS A 47 4.95 6.50 -2.07
C LYS A 47 3.45 6.83 -2.17
N HIS A 48 2.70 6.05 -2.96
CA HIS A 48 1.25 6.17 -3.06
C HIS A 48 0.57 5.99 -1.70
N ALA A 49 0.98 4.96 -0.95
CA ALA A 49 0.45 4.70 0.39
C ALA A 49 0.67 5.89 1.34
N ALA A 50 1.83 6.55 1.27
CA ALA A 50 2.08 7.78 2.02
C ALA A 50 1.11 8.91 1.62
N GLY A 51 0.88 9.13 0.31
CA GLY A 51 -0.07 10.13 -0.17
C GLY A 51 -1.52 9.84 0.27
N VAL A 52 -1.97 8.59 0.12
CA VAL A 52 -3.29 8.13 0.56
C VAL A 52 -3.50 8.45 2.04
N GLU A 53 -2.56 8.09 2.91
CA GLU A 53 -2.71 8.31 4.33
C GLU A 53 -2.62 9.78 4.75
N ILE A 54 -1.80 10.59 4.07
CA ILE A 54 -1.76 12.05 4.28
C ILE A 54 -3.14 12.65 4.01
N GLY A 55 -3.77 12.35 2.86
CA GLY A 55 -5.06 12.93 2.52
C GLY A 55 -6.19 12.43 3.42
N TYR A 56 -6.28 11.11 3.63
CA TYR A 56 -7.38 10.50 4.35
C TYR A 56 -7.32 10.70 5.87
N PHE A 57 -6.13 10.69 6.49
CA PHE A 57 -6.01 10.94 7.93
C PHE A 57 -5.63 12.40 8.25
N GLY A 58 -5.27 13.18 7.24
CA GLY A 58 -4.95 14.60 7.35
C GLY A 58 -6.13 15.51 6.99
N GLU A 59 -6.15 15.95 5.73
CA GLU A 59 -7.09 16.95 5.21
C GLU A 59 -8.56 16.59 5.49
N THR A 60 -8.92 15.32 5.36
CA THR A 60 -10.28 14.81 5.64
C THR A 60 -10.78 15.17 7.04
N PHE A 61 -9.88 15.29 8.02
CA PHE A 61 -10.18 15.62 9.41
C PHE A 61 -9.62 16.99 9.83
N GLY A 62 -9.28 17.85 8.86
CA GLY A 62 -8.75 19.19 9.10
C GLY A 62 -7.36 19.20 9.75
N ARG A 63 -6.58 18.14 9.57
CA ARG A 63 -5.21 18.02 10.09
C ARG A 63 -4.21 18.26 8.96
N ASN A 64 -3.09 18.93 9.27
CA ASN A 64 -2.01 19.14 8.32
C ASN A 64 -0.82 18.23 8.63
N PHE A 65 -0.30 17.53 7.62
CA PHE A 65 0.92 16.76 7.77
C PHE A 65 2.15 17.69 7.81
N PRO A 66 3.04 17.57 8.81
CA PRO A 66 4.24 18.39 8.86
C PRO A 66 5.17 18.16 7.66
N GLY A 67 5.53 19.24 6.94
CA GLY A 67 6.38 19.18 5.75
C GLY A 67 5.63 18.88 4.45
N LEU A 68 4.30 19.00 4.44
CA LEU A 68 3.48 18.77 3.23
C LEU A 68 3.91 19.64 2.04
N ASP A 69 4.27 20.90 2.30
CA ASP A 69 4.70 21.85 1.26
C ASP A 69 6.00 21.44 0.56
N ASP A 70 6.81 20.57 1.19
CA ASP A 70 8.05 20.05 0.61
C ASP A 70 7.78 18.84 -0.31
N LEU A 71 6.56 18.28 -0.32
CA LEU A 71 6.16 17.13 -1.11
C LEU A 71 5.56 17.57 -2.45
N ALA A 72 6.41 18.03 -3.37
CA ALA A 72 5.98 18.55 -4.68
C ALA A 72 5.07 17.58 -5.48
N TRP A 73 5.22 16.27 -5.29
CA TRP A 73 4.40 15.24 -5.95
C TRP A 73 2.97 15.12 -5.38
N TYR A 74 2.69 15.70 -4.22
CA TYR A 74 1.38 15.70 -3.57
C TYR A 74 0.57 16.98 -3.85
N LEU A 75 1.23 18.03 -4.37
CA LEU A 75 0.60 19.31 -4.62
C LEU A 75 -0.35 19.27 -5.82
N ALA A 76 -1.29 20.22 -5.87
CA ALA A 76 -2.38 20.23 -6.85
C ALA A 76 -1.93 20.32 -8.33
N ASP A 77 -0.72 20.83 -8.59
CA ASP A 77 -0.11 20.94 -9.92
C ASP A 77 0.81 19.77 -10.28
N ALA A 78 0.90 18.76 -9.42
CA ALA A 78 1.68 17.56 -9.68
C ALA A 78 1.19 16.82 -10.95
N PRO A 79 2.11 16.21 -11.71
CA PRO A 79 1.73 15.37 -12.85
C PRO A 79 0.76 14.24 -12.44
N PRO A 80 -0.08 13.75 -13.36
CA PRO A 80 -0.88 12.56 -13.10
C PRO A 80 0.00 11.41 -12.61
N ASN A 81 -0.44 10.71 -11.57
CA ASN A 81 0.26 9.58 -10.94
C ASN A 81 1.64 9.94 -10.36
N ALA A 82 1.91 11.19 -9.98
CA ALA A 82 3.19 11.60 -9.35
C ALA A 82 3.52 10.88 -8.03
N ASP A 83 2.50 10.33 -7.38
CA ASP A 83 2.58 9.49 -6.19
C ASP A 83 2.84 8.00 -6.52
N MET A 84 2.71 7.57 -7.79
CA MET A 84 2.88 6.18 -8.22
C MET A 84 4.29 5.85 -8.73
N TYR A 85 5.24 6.78 -8.63
CA TYR A 85 6.65 6.54 -8.96
C TYR A 85 7.59 7.44 -8.15
N ALA A 86 8.82 6.98 -7.97
CA ALA A 86 9.90 7.79 -7.43
C ALA A 86 10.83 8.28 -8.55
N THR A 87 11.29 9.51 -8.43
CA THR A 87 12.35 10.08 -9.26
C THR A 87 13.71 9.45 -8.92
N ALA A 88 14.75 9.83 -9.68
CA ALA A 88 16.13 9.41 -9.39
C ALA A 88 16.67 10.00 -8.08
N ASP A 89 16.14 11.14 -7.66
CA ASP A 89 16.58 11.88 -6.47
C ASP A 89 15.82 11.49 -5.19
N GLU A 90 14.77 10.68 -5.29
CA GLU A 90 14.00 10.17 -4.15
C GLU A 90 14.42 8.72 -3.85
N SER A 91 15.30 8.49 -2.89
CA SER A 91 15.81 7.14 -2.56
C SER A 91 14.76 6.22 -1.91
N VAL A 92 15.03 4.91 -1.89
CA VAL A 92 14.19 3.93 -1.17
C VAL A 92 14.10 4.30 0.31
N ASP A 93 15.25 4.58 0.94
CA ASP A 93 15.32 4.88 2.38
C ASP A 93 14.54 6.16 2.73
N GLU A 94 14.67 7.23 1.93
CA GLU A 94 13.93 8.48 2.15
C GLU A 94 12.42 8.29 2.04
N LEU A 95 11.94 7.48 1.10
CA LEU A 95 10.51 7.22 0.94
C LEU A 95 9.97 6.26 1.99
N VAL A 96 10.75 5.28 2.46
CA VAL A 96 10.39 4.45 3.61
C VAL A 96 10.32 5.30 4.87
N ASP A 97 11.27 6.21 5.08
CA ASP A 97 11.28 7.11 6.23
C ASP A 97 10.19 8.18 6.15
N LEU A 98 9.91 8.71 4.96
CA LEU A 98 8.76 9.57 4.73
C LEU A 98 7.49 8.83 5.05
N TYR A 99 7.35 7.62 4.50
CA TYR A 99 6.22 6.79 4.83
C TYR A 99 6.17 6.73 6.34
N ARG A 100 7.22 6.31 7.09
CA ARG A 100 7.30 6.17 8.59
C ARG A 100 6.67 7.31 9.37
N ARG A 101 6.88 8.53 8.91
CA ARG A 101 6.29 9.71 9.56
C ARG A 101 4.77 9.83 9.33
N VAL A 102 4.27 9.37 8.18
CA VAL A 102 2.84 9.39 7.82
C VAL A 102 2.00 8.42 8.66
N TRP A 103 2.33 7.13 8.77
CA TRP A 103 1.83 6.16 9.79
C TRP A 103 1.75 6.81 11.16
N ALA A 104 2.85 7.36 11.68
CA ALA A 104 2.85 7.97 13.01
C ALA A 104 1.83 9.12 13.09
N PHE A 105 1.77 9.96 12.06
CA PHE A 105 0.76 11.01 11.95
C PHE A 105 -0.68 10.44 11.86
N ALA A 106 -0.92 9.37 11.12
CA ALA A 106 -2.22 8.72 11.03
C ALA A 106 -2.62 8.07 12.38
N ASP A 107 -1.68 7.40 13.05
CA ASP A 107 -1.89 6.68 14.30
C ASP A 107 -2.29 7.61 15.44
N GLU A 108 -1.76 8.84 15.46
CA GLU A 108 -2.23 9.86 16.41
C GLU A 108 -3.75 10.06 16.36
N LEU A 109 -4.35 10.03 15.16
CA LEU A 109 -5.81 10.13 15.01
C LEU A 109 -6.49 8.78 15.29
N VAL A 110 -6.01 7.71 14.67
CA VAL A 110 -6.62 6.37 14.73
C VAL A 110 -6.64 5.81 16.16
N LEU A 111 -5.63 6.12 16.99
CA LEU A 111 -5.52 5.59 18.34
C LEU A 111 -6.24 6.46 19.39
N HIS A 112 -6.42 7.77 19.15
CA HIS A 112 -6.89 8.69 20.19
C HIS A 112 -8.26 9.35 19.92
N ALA A 113 -8.67 9.55 18.66
CA ALA A 113 -9.96 10.18 18.36
C ALA A 113 -11.13 9.18 18.43
N PRO A 114 -12.37 9.61 18.73
CA PRO A 114 -13.55 8.76 18.61
C PRO A 114 -13.71 8.17 17.20
N LEU A 115 -14.11 6.90 17.07
CA LEU A 115 -14.24 6.24 15.77
C LEU A 115 -15.37 6.84 14.90
N ASP A 116 -16.33 7.52 15.51
CA ASP A 116 -17.41 8.28 14.88
C ASP A 116 -17.03 9.74 14.59
N THR A 117 -15.76 10.15 14.78
CA THR A 117 -15.28 11.50 14.43
C THR A 117 -15.65 11.80 12.97
N PRO A 118 -16.40 12.89 12.71
CA PRO A 118 -16.80 13.23 11.35
C PRO A 118 -15.63 13.82 10.57
N GLY A 119 -15.55 13.46 9.30
CA GLY A 119 -14.62 14.02 8.32
C GLY A 119 -15.32 14.35 7.01
N HIS A 120 -14.59 15.01 6.11
CA HIS A 120 -15.07 15.34 4.77
C HIS A 120 -13.97 15.06 3.74
N VAL A 121 -14.20 14.09 2.86
CA VAL A 121 -13.25 13.75 1.79
C VAL A 121 -13.56 14.60 0.56
N ALA A 122 -12.73 15.60 0.29
CA ALA A 122 -12.99 16.62 -0.74
C ALA A 122 -13.06 16.07 -2.18
N TRP A 123 -12.39 14.96 -2.46
CA TRP A 123 -12.38 14.30 -3.77
C TRP A 123 -13.47 13.22 -3.92
N TRP A 124 -14.29 12.99 -2.89
CA TRP A 124 -15.44 12.10 -3.00
C TRP A 124 -16.71 12.86 -3.42
N PRO A 125 -17.65 12.20 -4.13
CA PRO A 125 -18.97 12.79 -4.37
C PRO A 125 -19.68 13.15 -3.06
N GLU A 126 -20.40 14.28 -3.03
CA GLU A 126 -21.04 14.81 -1.81
C GLU A 126 -21.95 13.80 -1.10
N HIS A 127 -22.67 12.95 -1.85
CA HIS A 127 -23.55 11.92 -1.27
C HIS A 127 -22.83 10.81 -0.48
N ARG A 128 -21.49 10.77 -0.53
CA ARG A 128 -20.64 9.88 0.28
C ARG A 128 -20.04 10.58 1.51
N ASN A 129 -20.32 11.87 1.68
CA ASN A 129 -19.96 12.65 2.85
C ASN A 129 -21.20 12.93 3.74
N PRO A 130 -21.01 13.23 5.03
CA PRO A 130 -19.76 13.13 5.78
C PRO A 130 -19.33 11.68 6.00
N VAL A 131 -18.05 11.48 6.30
CA VAL A 131 -17.46 10.17 6.64
C VAL A 131 -17.18 10.08 8.14
N SER A 132 -17.07 8.86 8.68
CA SER A 132 -16.51 8.63 10.02
C SER A 132 -15.05 8.20 9.94
N LEU A 133 -14.29 8.37 11.03
CA LEU A 133 -12.93 7.83 11.14
C LEU A 133 -12.90 6.32 10.90
N GLU A 134 -13.87 5.57 11.44
CA GLU A 134 -14.01 4.13 11.18
C GLU A 134 -14.11 3.82 9.68
N LEU A 135 -14.97 4.54 8.94
CA LEU A 135 -15.12 4.36 7.49
C LEU A 135 -13.80 4.61 6.77
N VAL A 136 -13.09 5.69 7.14
CA VAL A 136 -11.82 6.06 6.53
C VAL A 136 -10.74 5.01 6.80
N VAL A 137 -10.62 4.49 8.04
CA VAL A 137 -9.65 3.43 8.36
C VAL A 137 -9.94 2.17 7.53
N VAL A 138 -11.20 1.76 7.40
CA VAL A 138 -11.57 0.62 6.56
C VAL A 138 -11.25 0.88 5.09
N HIS A 139 -11.57 2.07 4.59
CA HIS A 139 -11.29 2.46 3.20
C HIS A 139 -9.80 2.39 2.88
N VAL A 140 -8.98 3.06 3.69
CA VAL A 140 -7.52 3.10 3.51
C VAL A 140 -6.93 1.69 3.64
N THR A 141 -7.33 0.92 4.66
CA THR A 141 -6.84 -0.47 4.81
C THR A 141 -7.17 -1.33 3.60
N THR A 142 -8.37 -1.15 3.03
CA THR A 142 -8.80 -1.87 1.81
C THR A 142 -7.95 -1.50 0.60
N ASP A 143 -7.67 -0.20 0.44
CA ASP A 143 -6.85 0.32 -0.65
C ASP A 143 -5.40 -0.18 -0.55
N LEU A 144 -4.77 -0.01 0.61
CA LEU A 144 -3.40 -0.49 0.85
C LEU A 144 -3.29 -2.01 0.70
N THR A 145 -4.31 -2.77 1.12
CA THR A 145 -4.29 -4.24 0.97
C THR A 145 -4.37 -4.66 -0.50
N ARG A 146 -5.09 -3.91 -1.34
CA ARG A 146 -5.07 -4.13 -2.79
C ARG A 146 -3.68 -3.88 -3.37
N HIS A 147 -3.00 -2.82 -2.93
CA HIS A 147 -1.63 -2.52 -3.35
C HIS A 147 -0.60 -3.52 -2.81
N ALA A 148 -0.79 -4.06 -1.60
CA ALA A 148 0.04 -5.16 -1.08
C ALA A 148 -0.08 -6.42 -1.97
N GLY A 149 -1.29 -6.74 -2.45
CA GLY A 149 -1.48 -7.82 -3.42
C GLY A 149 -0.81 -7.55 -4.77
N HIS A 150 -0.77 -6.30 -5.24
CA HIS A 150 0.06 -5.95 -6.40
C HIS A 150 1.55 -6.17 -6.12
N ALA A 151 2.03 -5.75 -4.95
CA ALA A 151 3.42 -5.91 -4.54
C ALA A 151 3.83 -7.39 -4.42
N ASP A 152 2.93 -8.28 -4.01
CA ASP A 152 3.15 -9.73 -3.98
C ASP A 152 3.54 -10.26 -5.37
N ILE A 153 2.73 -9.95 -6.39
CA ILE A 153 2.99 -10.37 -7.77
C ILE A 153 4.27 -9.73 -8.32
N LEU A 154 4.51 -8.45 -8.02
CA LEU A 154 5.72 -7.78 -8.49
C LEU A 154 6.99 -8.37 -7.87
N ARG A 155 6.95 -8.79 -6.60
CA ARG A 155 8.10 -9.47 -5.98
C ARG A 155 8.34 -10.85 -6.57
N GLU A 156 7.29 -11.62 -6.81
CA GLU A 156 7.43 -12.91 -7.47
C GLU A 156 8.09 -12.77 -8.86
N LEU A 157 7.73 -11.73 -9.62
CA LEU A 157 8.35 -11.42 -10.92
C LEU A 157 9.78 -10.88 -10.82
N THR A 158 10.13 -10.22 -9.71
CA THR A 158 11.45 -9.60 -9.53
C THR A 158 12.50 -10.62 -9.15
N ASP A 159 12.24 -11.43 -8.12
CA ASP A 159 13.21 -12.34 -7.53
C ASP A 159 12.60 -13.64 -6.98
N GLY A 160 11.31 -13.89 -7.25
CA GLY A 160 10.60 -15.07 -6.76
C GLY A 160 10.22 -15.01 -5.29
N ALA A 161 10.44 -13.88 -4.59
CA ALA A 161 10.00 -13.72 -3.21
C ALA A 161 8.47 -13.70 -3.13
N VAL A 162 7.92 -14.56 -2.26
CA VAL A 162 6.49 -14.69 -2.01
C VAL A 162 6.17 -14.41 -0.54
N GLY A 163 4.97 -13.92 -0.26
CA GLY A 163 4.43 -13.93 1.09
C GLY A 163 3.50 -12.80 1.43
N MET A 164 2.60 -13.03 2.39
CA MET A 164 1.73 -11.98 2.92
C MET A 164 2.48 -11.07 3.91
N ARG A 165 3.40 -11.64 4.69
CA ARG A 165 4.26 -10.94 5.66
C ARG A 165 5.62 -11.66 5.74
N ALA A 166 6.61 -11.02 6.36
CA ALA A 166 7.95 -11.59 6.54
C ALA A 166 7.95 -12.98 7.21
N ASP A 167 7.01 -13.25 8.11
CA ASP A 167 6.85 -14.50 8.85
C ASP A 167 5.73 -15.42 8.32
N ASN A 168 5.01 -14.99 7.27
CA ASN A 168 3.88 -15.72 6.73
C ASN A 168 3.84 -15.61 5.20
N SER A 169 4.26 -16.69 4.54
CA SER A 169 4.20 -16.79 3.09
C SER A 169 2.77 -16.88 2.54
N ASN A 170 1.80 -17.30 3.36
CA ASN A 170 0.42 -17.58 2.95
C ASN A 170 0.32 -18.46 1.67
N VAL A 171 1.35 -19.24 1.37
CA VAL A 171 1.41 -20.22 0.28
C VAL A 171 1.94 -21.55 0.82
N PRO A 172 1.49 -22.71 0.28
CA PRO A 172 1.99 -24.00 0.71
C PRO A 172 3.51 -24.11 0.60
N SER A 173 4.16 -24.64 1.64
CA SER A 173 5.59 -24.94 1.59
C SER A 173 5.84 -26.13 0.65
N GLN A 174 6.35 -25.85 -0.54
CA GLN A 174 6.70 -26.83 -1.58
C GLN A 174 8.06 -26.49 -2.17
N ASP A 175 8.77 -27.49 -2.68
CA ASP A 175 10.01 -27.26 -3.40
C ASP A 175 9.77 -26.77 -4.84
N ALA A 176 10.84 -26.31 -5.49
CA ALA A 176 10.77 -25.75 -6.85
C ALA A 176 10.31 -26.78 -7.90
N ALA A 177 10.59 -28.07 -7.71
CA ALA A 177 10.20 -29.10 -8.67
C ALA A 177 8.69 -29.39 -8.57
N VAL A 178 8.15 -29.42 -7.35
CA VAL A 178 6.70 -29.54 -7.11
C VAL A 178 5.97 -28.33 -7.70
N TRP A 179 6.47 -27.11 -7.48
CA TRP A 179 5.90 -25.91 -8.09
C TRP A 179 5.91 -25.95 -9.62
N ALA A 180 7.03 -26.36 -10.23
CA ALA A 180 7.13 -26.48 -11.67
C ALA A 180 6.13 -27.50 -12.25
N SER A 181 5.96 -28.65 -11.59
CA SER A 181 4.96 -29.65 -11.99
C SER A 181 3.54 -29.10 -11.85
N TYR A 182 3.24 -28.43 -10.74
CA TYR A 182 1.94 -27.82 -10.49
C TYR A 182 1.58 -26.75 -11.54
N VAL A 183 2.53 -25.87 -11.89
CA VAL A 183 2.32 -24.85 -12.94
C VAL A 183 2.08 -25.51 -14.30
N ALA A 184 2.82 -26.56 -14.65
CA ALA A 184 2.60 -27.30 -15.89
C ALA A 184 1.20 -27.95 -15.94
N ASP A 185 0.71 -28.46 -14.81
CA ASP A 185 -0.67 -28.97 -14.69
C ASP A 185 -1.71 -27.87 -14.93
N LEU A 186 -1.54 -26.70 -14.29
CA LEU A 186 -2.44 -25.56 -14.46
C LEU A 186 -2.49 -25.06 -15.91
N GLN A 187 -1.34 -25.02 -16.59
CA GLN A 187 -1.26 -24.66 -18.01
C GLN A 187 -2.04 -25.64 -18.88
N ARG A 188 -1.88 -26.96 -18.65
CA ARG A 188 -2.65 -27.98 -19.37
C ARG A 188 -4.15 -27.87 -19.12
N ILE A 189 -4.56 -27.58 -17.89
CA ILE A 189 -5.96 -27.32 -17.56
C ILE A 189 -6.48 -26.12 -18.36
N ALA A 190 -5.75 -25.00 -18.35
CA ALA A 190 -6.13 -23.78 -19.07
C ALA A 190 -6.23 -24.02 -20.59
N ASP A 191 -5.25 -24.71 -21.20
CA ASP A 191 -5.27 -25.04 -22.63
C ASP A 191 -6.44 -25.96 -22.99
N SER A 192 -6.82 -26.88 -22.08
CA SER A 192 -7.92 -27.82 -22.30
C SER A 192 -9.31 -27.21 -22.14
N ALA A 193 -9.42 -26.08 -21.43
CA ALA A 193 -10.70 -25.41 -21.18
C ALA A 193 -11.33 -24.78 -22.45
N GLY A 194 -10.55 -24.67 -23.54
CA GLY A 194 -11.01 -24.12 -24.81
C GLY A 194 -11.15 -22.60 -24.79
N ARG A 195 -11.13 -21.99 -25.98
CA ARG A 195 -11.40 -20.56 -26.18
C ARG A 195 -12.89 -20.29 -26.31
#